data_AF-A0A2P5A9P2-F1
#
_entry.id   AF-A0A2P5A9P2-F1
#
_cell.length_a   1.000
_cell.length_b   1.000
_cell.length_c   1.000
_cell.angle_alpha   90.00
_cell.angle_beta   90.00
_cell.angle_gamma   90.00
#
_symmetry.space_group_name_H-M   'P 1'
#
loop_
_entity.id
_entity.type
_entity.pdbx_description
1 polymer ?
#
loop_
_entity_poly.entity_id
_entity_poly.type
_entity_poly.pdbx_seq_one_letter_code
_entity_poly.pdbx_strand_id
1 'polypeptide(L)'
;MENHLFKTSVFTSVFLIILYYVLKVLYSVWWRPNYLEKLLRRQGIRGTSYKFLRGDMEEIKGSMIEAQSKAMSLNHHITPRKVCMTWIGRKPRVIIGEPELIRTILANKNNDFVKQKLLNPLAGFLLVGVSSLEGDQWIKRRKQITQAFHLDKLKGMIPAFTTSCSNLIDRWRNLTSLEGSYEIDVAPEFQNFASDVIARTAFGCNFEEGKKLFELQKEQAALVLEAYYSIYIPGFRFVPTRKNMRRYKLESEITAILRNMIHKREQKLSQNRGLGTNDLLALLLLHSKEQSENCLTIEEVIDECKLFYFAGQETTANLLTWTIILLSMHPNWQERAREEVLQICGKKSPDFEAINRFKIVSIL
;
A
#
# COMPACT_ATOMS: atom_id res chain seq x y z
N MET A 1 30.35 46.67 -34.87
CA MET A 1 30.90 45.29 -34.97
C MET A 1 30.61 44.48 -33.71
N GLU A 2 30.86 45.02 -32.51
CA GLU A 2 30.61 44.35 -31.21
C GLU A 2 29.17 43.88 -30.99
N ASN A 3 28.17 44.71 -31.34
CA ASN A 3 26.75 44.31 -31.23
C ASN A 3 26.37 43.11 -32.10
N HIS A 4 27.05 42.89 -33.23
CA HIS A 4 26.79 41.76 -34.11
C HIS A 4 27.46 40.48 -33.58
N LEU A 5 28.67 40.59 -33.03
CA LEU A 5 29.38 39.49 -32.37
C LEU A 5 28.66 39.05 -31.08
N PHE A 6 28.13 39.99 -30.30
CA PHE A 6 27.33 39.67 -29.12
C PHE A 6 26.02 38.94 -29.49
N LYS A 7 25.26 39.45 -30.47
CA LYS A 7 24.01 38.80 -30.93
C LYS A 7 24.24 37.40 -31.48
N THR A 8 25.32 37.20 -32.24
CA THR A 8 25.67 35.87 -32.79
C THR A 8 26.09 34.90 -31.69
N SER A 9 26.88 35.33 -30.70
CA SER A 9 27.26 34.52 -29.54
C SER A 9 26.07 34.10 -28.67
N VAL A 10 25.10 35.01 -28.45
CA VAL A 10 23.86 34.69 -27.73
C VAL A 10 23.03 33.68 -28.52
N PHE A 11 22.88 33.88 -29.84
CA PHE A 11 22.11 32.97 -30.69
C PHE A 11 22.73 31.56 -30.75
N THR A 12 24.05 31.45 -30.91
CA THR A 12 24.74 30.14 -30.91
C THR A 12 24.63 29.45 -29.57
N SER A 13 24.74 30.18 -28.46
CA SER A 13 24.58 29.64 -27.11
C SER A 13 23.16 29.10 -26.89
N VAL A 14 22.13 29.86 -27.25
CA VAL A 14 20.72 29.42 -27.17
C VAL A 14 20.48 28.19 -28.06
N PHE A 15 21.01 28.19 -29.28
CA PHE A 15 20.90 27.06 -30.20
C PHE A 15 21.55 25.79 -29.63
N LEU A 16 22.77 25.88 -29.09
CA LEU A 16 23.46 24.75 -28.47
C LEU A 16 22.70 24.19 -27.27
N ILE A 17 22.10 25.06 -26.46
CA ILE A 17 21.24 24.66 -25.34
C ILE A 17 20.02 23.89 -25.85
N ILE A 18 19.31 24.43 -26.85
CA ILE A 18 18.14 23.76 -27.46
C ILE A 18 18.55 22.41 -28.05
N LEU A 19 19.62 22.36 -28.83
CA LEU A 19 20.14 21.14 -29.44
C LEU A 19 20.49 20.09 -28.39
N TYR A 20 21.16 20.49 -27.31
CA TYR A 20 21.46 19.60 -26.19
C TYR A 20 20.19 18.99 -25.58
N TYR A 21 19.15 19.79 -25.33
CA TYR A 21 17.88 19.28 -24.82
C TYR A 21 17.17 18.36 -25.81
N VAL A 22 17.16 18.70 -27.10
CA VAL A 22 16.60 17.84 -28.16
C VAL A 22 17.32 16.49 -28.21
N LEU A 23 18.66 16.48 -28.22
CA LEU A 23 19.46 15.27 -28.20
C LEU A 23 19.24 14.46 -26.93
N LYS A 24 19.14 15.11 -25.77
CA LYS A 24 18.84 14.45 -24.49
C LYS A 24 17.45 13.81 -24.50
N VAL A 25 16.46 14.46 -25.09
CA VAL A 25 15.10 13.91 -25.26
C VAL A 25 15.13 12.72 -26.23
N LEU A 26 15.75 12.86 -27.40
CA LEU A 26 15.89 11.76 -28.38
C LEU A 26 16.60 10.55 -27.77
N TYR A 27 17.71 10.78 -27.07
CA TYR A 27 18.45 9.75 -26.36
C TYR A 27 17.55 9.06 -25.32
N SER A 28 16.83 9.83 -24.50
CA SER A 28 16.06 9.28 -23.39
C SER A 28 14.73 8.64 -23.79
N VAL A 29 14.09 9.10 -24.86
CA VAL A 29 12.77 8.65 -25.32
C VAL A 29 12.86 7.58 -26.40
N TRP A 30 13.87 7.66 -27.26
CA TRP A 30 14.02 6.76 -28.40
C TRP A 30 15.21 5.83 -28.23
N TRP A 31 16.44 6.35 -28.15
CA TRP A 31 17.63 5.52 -28.24
C TRP A 31 17.76 4.56 -27.06
N ARG A 32 17.67 5.06 -25.83
CA ARG A 32 17.87 4.27 -24.61
C ARG A 32 16.83 3.15 -24.44
N PRO A 33 15.51 3.37 -24.59
CA PRO A 33 14.54 2.27 -24.53
C PRO A 33 14.80 1.19 -25.58
N ASN A 34 15.01 1.56 -26.85
CA ASN A 34 15.30 0.61 -27.92
C ASN A 34 16.61 -0.17 -27.70
N TYR A 35 17.64 0.51 -27.15
CA TYR A 35 18.90 -0.14 -26.79
C TYR A 35 18.70 -1.17 -25.66
N LEU A 36 18.01 -0.79 -24.59
CA LEU A 36 17.71 -1.68 -23.46
C LEU A 36 16.86 -2.89 -23.89
N GLU A 37 15.89 -2.67 -24.77
CA GLU A 37 15.10 -3.75 -25.35
C GLU A 37 16.00 -4.78 -26.05
N LYS A 38 16.89 -4.32 -26.93
CA LYS A 38 17.83 -5.19 -27.65
C LYS A 38 18.76 -5.94 -26.68
N LEU A 39 19.24 -5.27 -25.64
CA LEU A 39 20.10 -5.87 -24.62
C LEU A 39 19.38 -7.00 -23.88
N LEU A 40 18.16 -6.76 -23.39
CA LEU A 40 17.37 -7.75 -22.65
C LEU A 40 16.99 -8.94 -23.55
N ARG A 41 16.62 -8.68 -24.82
CA ARG A 41 16.33 -9.75 -25.78
C ARG A 41 17.55 -10.63 -26.09
N ARG A 42 18.76 -10.04 -26.14
CA ARG A 42 20.02 -10.80 -26.30
C ARG A 42 20.31 -11.71 -25.09
N GLN A 43 19.85 -11.33 -23.90
CA GLN A 43 19.93 -12.15 -22.69
C GLN A 43 18.82 -13.21 -22.61
N GLY A 44 17.99 -13.36 -23.66
CA GLY A 44 16.90 -14.34 -23.71
C GLY A 44 15.61 -13.86 -23.03
N ILE A 45 15.58 -12.66 -22.45
CA ILE A 45 14.38 -12.10 -21.82
C ILE A 45 13.43 -11.59 -22.90
N ARG A 46 12.30 -12.29 -23.07
CA ARG A 46 11.26 -11.95 -24.05
C ARG A 46 10.09 -11.22 -23.40
N GLY A 47 9.25 -10.60 -24.21
CA GLY A 47 8.11 -9.81 -23.74
C GLY A 47 7.60 -8.84 -24.80
N THR A 48 6.87 -7.83 -24.34
CA THR A 48 6.33 -6.77 -25.20
C THR A 48 7.44 -5.87 -25.72
N SER A 49 7.25 -5.34 -26.94
CA SER A 49 8.16 -4.35 -27.51
C SER A 49 7.85 -2.95 -26.98
N TYR A 50 8.87 -2.08 -26.93
CA TYR A 50 8.69 -0.71 -26.45
C TYR A 50 7.71 0.07 -27.35
N LYS A 51 6.67 0.62 -26.73
CA LYS A 51 5.73 1.57 -27.36
C LYS A 51 6.10 2.99 -26.94
N PHE A 52 6.27 3.87 -27.91
CA PHE A 52 6.78 5.23 -27.71
C PHE A 52 6.08 5.95 -26.55
N LEU A 53 6.87 6.42 -25.57
CA LEU A 53 6.48 7.11 -24.33
C LEU A 53 5.59 6.35 -23.34
N ARG A 54 4.61 5.58 -23.82
CA ARG A 54 3.59 4.91 -22.99
C ARG A 54 4.02 3.54 -22.49
N GLY A 55 4.83 2.81 -23.25
CA GLY A 55 5.02 1.39 -22.99
C GLY A 55 3.66 0.66 -23.00
N ASP A 56 3.46 -0.23 -22.03
CA ASP A 56 2.24 -1.05 -21.91
C ASP A 56 1.21 -0.46 -20.93
N MET A 57 1.39 0.79 -20.47
CA MET A 57 0.53 1.37 -19.42
C MET A 57 -0.97 1.37 -19.78
N GLU A 58 -1.32 1.69 -21.03
CA GLU A 58 -2.73 1.69 -21.47
C GLU A 58 -3.32 0.28 -21.53
N GLU A 59 -2.55 -0.71 -22.01
CA GLU A 59 -2.99 -2.11 -22.06
C GLU A 59 -3.15 -2.70 -20.67
N ILE A 60 -2.23 -2.40 -19.76
CA ILE A 60 -2.30 -2.80 -18.36
C ILE A 60 -3.55 -2.20 -17.72
N LYS A 61 -3.79 -0.89 -17.91
CA LYS A 61 -4.98 -0.22 -17.42
C LYS A 61 -6.27 -0.82 -18.00
N GLY A 62 -6.31 -1.07 -19.31
CA GLY A 62 -7.44 -1.70 -19.98
C GLY A 62 -7.72 -3.11 -19.44
N SER A 63 -6.67 -3.91 -19.27
CA SER A 63 -6.78 -5.27 -18.70
C SER A 63 -7.29 -5.25 -17.26
N MET A 64 -6.90 -4.26 -16.45
CA MET A 64 -7.44 -4.09 -15.09
C MET A 64 -8.92 -3.76 -15.10
N ILE A 65 -9.35 -2.82 -15.97
CA ILE A 65 -10.76 -2.44 -16.10
C ILE A 65 -11.59 -3.65 -16.56
N GLU A 66 -11.10 -4.39 -17.56
CA GLU A 66 -11.77 -5.58 -18.05
C GLU A 66 -11.88 -6.65 -16.96
N ALA A 67 -10.80 -6.92 -16.23
CA ALA A 67 -10.79 -7.89 -15.13
C ALA A 67 -11.76 -7.51 -14.01
N GLN A 68 -11.90 -6.22 -13.70
CA GLN A 68 -12.86 -5.72 -12.71
C GLN A 68 -14.32 -5.76 -13.20
N SER A 69 -14.55 -5.76 -14.51
CA SER A 69 -15.90 -5.79 -15.10
C SER A 69 -16.54 -7.19 -15.12
N LYS A 70 -15.75 -8.24 -14.86
CA LYS A 70 -16.17 -9.64 -14.96
C LYS A 70 -15.99 -10.32 -13.60
N ALA A 71 -16.94 -11.17 -13.23
CA ALA A 71 -16.75 -12.05 -12.09
C ALA A 71 -15.57 -13.00 -12.37
N MET A 72 -14.71 -13.19 -11.37
CA MET A 72 -13.60 -14.12 -11.49
C MET A 72 -14.14 -15.56 -11.50
N SER A 73 -13.63 -16.40 -12.40
CA SER A 73 -13.91 -17.83 -12.34
C SER A 73 -13.34 -18.42 -11.05
N LEU A 74 -14.07 -19.30 -10.39
CA LEU A 74 -13.62 -20.02 -9.18
C LEU A 74 -12.51 -21.06 -9.45
N ASN A 75 -11.89 -21.04 -10.63
CA ASN A 75 -10.82 -21.96 -10.99
C ASN A 75 -9.45 -21.34 -10.65
N HIS A 76 -8.71 -21.97 -9.73
CA HIS A 76 -7.40 -21.49 -9.27
C HIS A 76 -6.25 -21.93 -10.17
N HIS A 77 -6.23 -21.49 -11.43
CA HIS A 77 -5.06 -21.69 -12.27
C HIS A 77 -4.03 -20.58 -12.02
N ILE A 78 -3.14 -20.79 -11.05
CA ILE A 78 -1.92 -19.98 -10.91
C ILE A 78 -0.98 -20.41 -12.04
N THR A 79 -1.02 -19.70 -13.17
CA THR A 79 -0.10 -19.97 -14.27
C THR A 79 1.33 -19.60 -13.85
N PRO A 80 2.30 -20.51 -13.89
CA PRO A 80 3.70 -20.18 -13.62
C PRO A 80 4.16 -19.15 -14.64
N ARG A 81 4.50 -17.95 -14.17
CA ARG A 81 4.99 -16.88 -15.03
C ARG A 81 6.48 -17.09 -15.27
N LYS A 82 6.85 -17.42 -16.50
CA LYS A 82 8.24 -17.36 -16.95
C LYS A 82 8.74 -15.92 -16.89
N VAL A 83 10.06 -15.75 -16.75
CA VAL A 83 10.69 -14.43 -16.78
C VAL A 83 10.30 -13.71 -18.07
N CYS A 84 9.67 -12.55 -17.97
CA CYS A 84 9.23 -11.77 -19.12
C CYS A 84 9.39 -10.26 -18.91
N MET A 85 9.44 -9.51 -20.00
CA MET A 85 9.59 -8.06 -19.98
C MET A 85 8.28 -7.35 -20.36
N THR A 86 7.97 -6.28 -19.63
CA THR A 86 6.93 -5.30 -19.97
C THR A 86 7.49 -3.88 -19.89
N TRP A 87 6.73 -2.87 -20.31
CA TRP A 87 7.16 -1.48 -20.31
C TRP A 87 6.23 -0.60 -19.48
N ILE A 88 6.81 0.20 -18.58
CA ILE A 88 6.07 1.28 -17.91
C ILE A 88 6.72 2.60 -18.31
N GLY A 89 6.00 3.31 -19.17
CA GLY A 89 6.55 4.45 -19.91
C GLY A 89 7.79 4.04 -20.69
N ARG A 90 8.91 4.70 -20.39
CA ARG A 90 10.20 4.51 -21.07
C ARG A 90 11.11 3.48 -20.39
N LYS A 91 10.66 2.88 -19.28
CA LYS A 91 11.47 1.96 -18.48
C LYS A 91 10.98 0.52 -18.68
N PRO A 92 11.87 -0.40 -19.07
CA PRO A 92 11.51 -1.82 -19.08
C PRO A 92 11.34 -2.31 -17.64
N ARG A 93 10.45 -3.29 -17.46
CA ARG A 93 10.22 -4.03 -16.23
C ARG A 93 10.39 -5.50 -16.53
N VAL A 94 11.23 -6.17 -15.76
CA VAL A 94 11.39 -7.61 -15.84
C VAL A 94 10.53 -8.23 -14.74
N ILE A 95 9.56 -9.05 -15.13
CA ILE A 95 8.73 -9.84 -14.26
C ILE A 95 9.47 -11.15 -14.01
N ILE A 96 9.68 -11.48 -12.74
CA ILE A 96 10.42 -12.65 -12.30
C ILE A 96 9.46 -13.56 -11.53
N GLY A 97 9.34 -14.80 -11.98
CA GLY A 97 8.53 -15.83 -11.31
C GLY A 97 9.37 -16.99 -10.75
N GLU A 98 10.69 -16.98 -10.96
CA GLU A 98 11.58 -18.05 -10.51
C GLU A 98 11.97 -17.85 -9.03
N PRO A 99 11.72 -18.84 -8.15
CA PRO A 99 11.94 -18.70 -6.70
C PRO A 99 13.38 -18.31 -6.32
N GLU A 100 14.39 -18.87 -7.00
CA GLU A 100 15.78 -18.57 -6.68
C GLU A 100 16.13 -17.11 -7.00
N LEU A 101 15.66 -16.58 -8.13
CA LEU A 101 15.85 -15.17 -8.48
C LEU A 101 15.10 -14.24 -7.52
N ILE A 102 13.87 -14.61 -7.14
CA ILE A 102 13.10 -13.86 -6.14
C ILE A 102 13.87 -13.81 -4.81
N ARG A 103 14.42 -14.94 -4.36
CA ARG A 103 15.27 -15.01 -3.17
C ARG A 103 16.51 -14.13 -3.30
N THR A 104 17.22 -14.20 -4.44
CA THR A 104 18.39 -13.35 -4.70
C THR A 104 18.04 -11.86 -4.56
N ILE A 105 16.90 -11.43 -5.09
CA ILE A 105 16.47 -10.03 -5.02
C ILE A 105 16.08 -9.62 -3.60
N LEU A 106 15.24 -10.42 -2.94
CA LEU A 106 14.69 -10.07 -1.61
C LEU A 106 15.70 -10.23 -0.47
N ALA A 107 16.71 -11.09 -0.62
CA ALA A 107 17.76 -11.30 0.38
C ALA A 107 19.01 -10.43 0.16
N ASN A 108 19.08 -9.69 -0.95
CA ASN A 108 20.23 -8.83 -1.25
C ASN A 108 20.33 -7.68 -0.22
N LYS A 109 21.52 -7.52 0.35
CA LYS A 109 21.85 -6.44 1.31
C LYS A 109 22.79 -5.38 0.73
N ASN A 110 23.17 -5.51 -0.53
CA ASN A 110 24.17 -4.67 -1.19
C ASN A 110 23.56 -3.42 -1.86
N ASN A 111 22.26 -3.16 -1.65
CA ASN A 111 21.50 -2.10 -2.30
C ASN A 111 21.48 -2.18 -3.83
N ASP A 112 21.71 -3.37 -4.40
CA ASP A 112 21.64 -3.62 -5.85
C ASP A 112 20.19 -3.48 -6.36
N PHE A 113 19.22 -3.77 -5.48
CA PHE A 113 17.79 -3.68 -5.75
C PHE A 113 17.15 -2.63 -4.86
N VAL A 114 16.69 -1.54 -5.48
CA VAL A 114 16.01 -0.43 -4.81
C VAL A 114 14.56 -0.34 -5.27
N LYS A 115 13.68 0.20 -4.42
CA LYS A 115 12.29 0.47 -4.77
C LYS A 115 12.21 1.40 -5.97
N GLN A 116 11.16 1.18 -6.74
CA GLN A 116 10.94 1.92 -7.95
C GLN A 116 10.60 3.39 -7.64
N LYS A 117 11.40 4.31 -8.21
CA LYS A 117 11.03 5.73 -8.25
C LYS A 117 9.77 5.94 -9.09
N LEU A 118 8.80 6.65 -8.53
CA LEU A 118 7.56 7.03 -9.22
C LEU A 118 7.89 7.85 -10.48
N LEU A 119 7.27 7.47 -11.60
CA LEU A 119 7.39 8.22 -12.85
C LEU A 119 6.50 9.47 -12.86
N ASN A 120 5.34 9.36 -12.22
CA ASN A 120 4.39 10.44 -12.03
C ASN A 120 4.38 10.86 -10.55
N PRO A 121 4.82 12.08 -10.19
CA PRO A 121 4.80 12.55 -8.80
C PRO A 121 3.39 12.67 -8.24
N LEU A 122 2.35 12.74 -9.07
CA LEU A 122 0.95 12.75 -8.62
C LEU A 122 0.49 11.38 -8.07
N ALA A 123 1.30 10.33 -8.21
CA ALA A 123 1.08 9.03 -7.59
C ALA A 123 1.68 8.94 -6.16
N GLY A 124 2.31 10.00 -5.66
CA GLY A 124 3.08 9.97 -4.41
C GLY A 124 2.32 10.27 -3.12
N PHE A 125 0.99 10.22 -3.12
CA PHE A 125 0.17 10.66 -1.98
C PHE A 125 -0.28 9.54 -1.03
N LEU A 126 -0.37 8.29 -1.50
CA LEU A 126 -1.05 7.21 -0.76
C LEU A 126 -0.14 6.39 0.17
N LEU A 127 1.06 6.02 -0.29
CA LEU A 127 1.97 5.10 0.41
C LEU A 127 3.23 5.82 0.92
N VAL A 128 3.03 7.01 1.50
CA VAL A 128 4.10 7.79 2.14
C VAL A 128 4.41 7.16 3.50
N GLY A 129 5.70 7.01 3.84
CA GLY A 129 6.15 6.36 5.07
C GLY A 129 7.15 5.24 4.81
N VAL A 130 7.34 4.33 5.76
CA VAL A 130 8.38 3.28 5.69
C VAL A 130 8.29 2.40 4.43
N SER A 131 7.12 2.29 3.80
CA SER A 131 6.95 1.55 2.54
C SER A 131 7.67 2.21 1.36
N SER A 132 7.79 3.55 1.31
CA SER A 132 8.38 4.27 0.17
C SER A 132 9.80 4.78 0.40
N LEU A 133 10.28 4.77 1.66
CA LEU A 133 11.64 5.20 2.01
C LEU A 133 12.72 4.20 1.60
N GLU A 134 13.95 4.69 1.45
CA GLU A 134 15.16 3.95 1.11
C GLU A 134 16.35 4.33 1.98
N GLY A 135 17.37 3.48 2.02
CA GLY A 135 18.64 3.75 2.71
C GLY A 135 18.47 4.09 4.19
N ASP A 136 19.25 5.06 4.69
CA ASP A 136 19.29 5.41 6.11
C ASP A 136 17.95 5.90 6.65
N GLN A 137 17.14 6.59 5.83
CA GLN A 137 15.80 7.02 6.21
C GLN A 137 14.91 5.81 6.48
N TRP A 138 14.95 4.80 5.60
CA TRP A 138 14.21 3.56 5.80
C TRP A 138 14.68 2.81 7.04
N ILE A 139 16.01 2.69 7.24
CA ILE A 139 16.60 2.00 8.41
C ILE A 139 16.11 2.66 9.70
N LYS A 140 16.19 3.99 9.79
CA LYS A 140 15.72 4.77 10.94
C LYS A 140 14.24 4.51 11.20
N ARG A 141 13.38 4.73 10.19
CA ARG A 141 11.92 4.57 10.34
C ARG A 141 11.53 3.14 10.70
N ARG A 142 12.10 2.15 10.01
CA ARG A 142 11.79 0.73 10.22
C ARG A 142 12.15 0.29 11.64
N LYS A 143 13.30 0.71 12.17
CA LYS A 143 13.73 0.37 13.53
C LYS A 143 12.72 0.83 14.58
N GLN A 144 12.21 2.05 14.46
CA GLN A 144 11.27 2.63 15.43
C GLN A 144 9.91 1.96 15.37
N ILE A 145 9.39 1.79 14.15
CA ILE A 145 8.09 1.16 13.91
C ILE A 145 8.06 -0.28 14.39
N THR A 146 9.14 -1.05 14.16
CA THR A 146 9.16 -2.50 14.46
C THR A 146 8.86 -2.80 15.93
N GLN A 147 9.20 -1.89 16.85
CA GLN A 147 8.92 -2.07 18.27
C GLN A 147 7.42 -2.16 18.59
N ALA A 148 6.58 -1.50 17.79
CA ALA A 148 5.13 -1.57 17.94
C ALA A 148 4.53 -2.92 17.53
N PHE A 149 5.31 -3.74 16.84
CA PHE A 149 4.92 -5.07 16.38
C PHE A 149 5.63 -6.18 17.16
N HIS A 150 6.22 -5.88 18.32
CA HIS A 150 6.72 -6.90 19.24
C HIS A 150 5.57 -7.70 19.88
N LEU A 151 5.84 -8.96 20.22
CA LEU A 151 4.81 -9.91 20.69
C LEU A 151 4.05 -9.43 21.94
N ASP A 152 4.71 -8.74 22.86
CA ASP A 152 4.09 -8.18 24.07
C ASP A 152 3.06 -7.09 23.72
N LYS A 153 3.35 -6.28 22.69
CA LYS A 153 2.45 -5.24 22.18
C LYS A 153 1.27 -5.87 21.42
N LEU A 154 1.54 -6.85 20.56
CA LEU A 154 0.51 -7.58 19.82
C LEU A 154 -0.46 -8.31 20.75
N LYS A 155 0.04 -8.91 21.85
CA LYS A 155 -0.80 -9.53 22.88
C LYS A 155 -1.81 -8.54 23.47
N GLY A 156 -1.39 -7.27 23.65
CA GLY A 156 -2.26 -6.20 24.14
C GLY A 156 -3.38 -5.80 23.17
N MET A 157 -3.28 -6.15 21.88
CA MET A 157 -4.27 -5.81 20.85
C MET A 157 -5.42 -6.83 20.75
N ILE A 158 -5.25 -8.04 21.30
CA ILE A 158 -6.25 -9.12 21.22
C ILE A 158 -7.65 -8.71 21.70
N PRO A 159 -7.83 -8.03 22.84
CA PRO A 159 -9.17 -7.62 23.28
C PRO A 159 -9.90 -6.75 22.24
N ALA A 160 -9.16 -5.88 21.54
CA ALA A 160 -9.72 -5.04 20.49
C ALA A 160 -10.09 -5.86 19.24
N PHE A 161 -9.25 -6.83 18.82
CA PHE A 161 -9.61 -7.77 17.76
C PHE A 161 -10.88 -8.55 18.10
N THR A 162 -10.96 -9.12 19.31
CA THR A 162 -12.13 -9.86 19.78
C THR A 162 -13.39 -9.00 19.78
N THR A 163 -13.27 -7.74 20.21
CA THR A 163 -14.42 -6.81 20.20
C THR A 163 -14.92 -6.56 18.78
N SER A 164 -14.03 -6.29 17.83
CA SER A 164 -14.40 -6.11 16.42
C SER A 164 -15.04 -7.37 15.82
N CYS A 165 -14.50 -8.55 16.15
CA CYS A 165 -15.06 -9.83 15.69
C CYS A 165 -16.46 -10.06 16.24
N SER A 166 -16.67 -9.86 17.54
CA SER A 166 -17.97 -10.03 18.17
C SER A 166 -19.02 -9.09 17.56
N ASN A 167 -18.67 -7.82 17.35
CA ASN A 167 -19.58 -6.86 16.73
C ASN A 167 -20.00 -7.29 15.30
N LEU A 168 -19.06 -7.81 14.52
CA LEU A 168 -19.36 -8.34 13.17
C LEU A 168 -20.31 -9.55 13.26
N ILE A 169 -19.99 -10.52 14.12
CA ILE A 169 -20.79 -11.74 14.29
C ILE A 169 -22.20 -11.43 14.80
N ASP A 170 -22.33 -10.54 15.78
CA ASP A 170 -23.63 -10.15 16.33
C ASP A 170 -24.49 -9.44 15.27
N ARG A 171 -23.88 -8.60 14.44
CA ARG A 171 -24.57 -7.98 13.31
C ARG A 171 -25.06 -9.02 12.30
N TRP A 172 -24.22 -9.99 11.91
CA TRP A 172 -24.64 -11.08 11.02
C TRP A 172 -25.75 -11.93 11.64
N ARG A 173 -25.67 -12.22 12.95
CA ARG A 173 -26.71 -12.98 13.66
C ARG A 173 -28.06 -12.28 13.57
N ASN A 174 -28.10 -10.96 13.79
CA ASN A 174 -29.32 -10.16 13.71
C ASN A 174 -29.95 -10.14 12.30
N LEU A 175 -29.14 -10.26 11.24
CA LEU A 175 -29.63 -10.39 9.87
C LEU A 175 -30.24 -11.79 9.64
N THR A 176 -29.58 -12.84 10.14
CA THR A 176 -30.04 -14.24 9.98
C THR A 176 -31.25 -14.62 10.83
N SER A 177 -31.53 -13.90 11.92
CA SER A 177 -32.62 -14.22 12.86
C SER A 177 -34.03 -14.04 12.29
N LEU A 178 -34.17 -13.44 11.10
CA LEU A 178 -35.46 -13.17 10.48
C LEU A 178 -36.00 -14.36 9.66
N GLU A 179 -35.13 -15.12 8.98
CA GLU A 179 -35.56 -16.15 8.00
C GLU A 179 -34.71 -17.45 8.06
N GLY A 180 -33.81 -17.60 9.02
CA GLY A 180 -32.98 -18.80 9.22
C GLY A 180 -31.75 -18.89 8.29
N SER A 181 -31.75 -18.17 7.17
CA SER A 181 -30.58 -17.96 6.30
C SER A 181 -30.61 -16.54 5.72
N TYR A 182 -29.45 -15.99 5.34
CA TYR A 182 -29.36 -14.65 4.76
C TYR A 182 -28.15 -14.58 3.81
N GLU A 183 -28.35 -14.01 2.62
CA GLU A 183 -27.28 -13.81 1.64
C GLU A 183 -26.54 -12.49 1.93
N ILE A 184 -25.21 -12.53 1.99
CA ILE A 184 -24.37 -11.38 2.32
C ILE A 184 -23.23 -11.27 1.30
N ASP A 185 -23.03 -10.07 0.76
CA ASP A 185 -21.76 -9.70 0.14
C ASP A 185 -20.71 -9.46 1.23
N VAL A 186 -19.78 -10.40 1.38
CA VAL A 186 -18.77 -10.38 2.46
C VAL A 186 -17.65 -9.36 2.23
N ALA A 187 -17.45 -8.84 1.01
CA ALA A 187 -16.33 -7.94 0.73
C ALA A 187 -16.50 -6.56 1.42
N PRO A 188 -17.65 -5.86 1.33
CA PRO A 188 -17.91 -4.65 2.11
C PRO A 188 -17.87 -4.88 3.62
N GLU A 189 -18.31 -6.07 4.06
CA GLU A 189 -18.32 -6.44 5.47
C GLU A 189 -16.90 -6.55 6.04
N PHE A 190 -16.00 -7.20 5.30
CA PHE A 190 -14.60 -7.30 5.69
C PHE A 190 -13.82 -6.00 5.52
N GLN A 191 -14.20 -5.14 4.58
CA GLN A 191 -13.66 -3.78 4.50
C GLN A 191 -13.98 -2.99 5.78
N ASN A 192 -15.25 -3.01 6.20
CA ASN A 192 -15.68 -2.36 7.44
C ASN A 192 -15.02 -2.98 8.68
N PHE A 193 -14.97 -4.32 8.75
CA PHE A 193 -14.31 -5.03 9.85
C PHE A 193 -12.82 -4.67 9.96
N ALA A 194 -12.09 -4.68 8.86
CA ALA A 194 -10.67 -4.34 8.85
C ALA A 194 -10.43 -2.86 9.22
N SER A 195 -11.33 -1.94 8.81
CA SER A 195 -11.31 -0.55 9.29
C SER A 195 -11.48 -0.46 10.81
N ASP A 196 -12.46 -1.16 11.38
CA ASP A 196 -12.72 -1.14 12.83
C ASP A 196 -11.51 -1.70 13.60
N VAL A 197 -10.96 -2.81 13.12
CA VAL A 197 -9.79 -3.45 13.71
C VAL A 197 -8.59 -2.50 13.74
N ILE A 198 -8.23 -1.87 12.62
CA ILE A 198 -7.07 -0.98 12.58
C ILE A 198 -7.32 0.31 13.39
N ALA A 199 -8.53 0.86 13.33
CA ALA A 199 -8.92 2.03 14.11
C ALA A 199 -8.76 1.80 15.63
N ARG A 200 -9.20 0.64 16.12
CA ARG A 200 -9.08 0.29 17.55
C ARG A 200 -7.65 -0.05 17.96
N THR A 201 -6.97 -0.88 17.17
CA THR A 201 -5.68 -1.46 17.58
C THR A 201 -4.49 -0.54 17.33
N ALA A 202 -4.49 0.20 16.22
CA ALA A 202 -3.38 1.08 15.87
C ALA A 202 -3.58 2.52 16.34
N PHE A 203 -4.83 3.02 16.41
CA PHE A 203 -5.09 4.45 16.64
C PHE A 203 -5.89 4.75 17.92
N GLY A 204 -6.48 3.73 18.55
CA GLY A 204 -7.33 3.90 19.73
C GLY A 204 -8.52 4.83 19.48
N CYS A 205 -8.96 4.95 18.22
CA CYS A 205 -10.07 5.81 17.80
C CYS A 205 -11.37 4.99 17.63
N ASN A 206 -12.48 5.70 17.48
CA ASN A 206 -13.78 5.06 17.25
C ASN A 206 -13.95 4.70 15.76
N PHE A 207 -14.86 3.75 15.49
CA PHE A 207 -15.12 3.23 14.15
C PHE A 207 -15.49 4.32 13.13
N GLU A 208 -16.27 5.33 13.53
CA GLU A 208 -16.77 6.38 12.64
C GLU A 208 -15.66 7.26 12.06
N GLU A 209 -14.72 7.70 12.91
CA GLU A 209 -13.56 8.48 12.47
C GLU A 209 -12.69 7.66 11.50
N GLY A 210 -12.54 6.36 11.78
CA GLY A 210 -11.84 5.42 10.91
C GLY A 210 -12.51 5.21 9.55
N LYS A 211 -13.85 5.07 9.54
CA LYS A 211 -14.62 4.89 8.30
C LYS A 211 -14.48 6.08 7.36
N LYS A 212 -14.54 7.31 7.88
CA LYS A 212 -14.35 8.53 7.07
C LYS A 212 -12.95 8.59 6.47
N LEU A 213 -11.92 8.25 7.24
CA LEU A 213 -10.54 8.22 6.77
C LEU A 213 -10.37 7.21 5.62
N PHE A 214 -10.99 6.04 5.77
CA PHE A 214 -10.99 5.02 4.72
C PHE A 214 -11.61 5.49 3.41
N GLU A 215 -12.82 6.07 3.45
CA GLU A 215 -13.51 6.53 2.24
C GLU A 215 -12.65 7.55 1.46
N LEU A 216 -11.99 8.46 2.18
CA LEU A 216 -11.06 9.42 1.57
C LEU A 216 -9.82 8.75 0.98
N GLN A 217 -9.23 7.78 1.68
CA GLN A 217 -8.07 7.02 1.17
C GLN A 217 -8.43 6.15 -0.04
N LYS A 218 -9.63 5.59 -0.10
CA LYS A 218 -10.12 4.84 -1.26
C LYS A 218 -10.21 5.73 -2.51
N GLU A 219 -10.75 6.93 -2.36
CA GLU A 219 -10.77 7.91 -3.46
C GLU A 219 -9.35 8.34 -3.85
N GLN A 220 -8.49 8.60 -2.87
CA GLN A 220 -7.09 8.94 -3.10
C GLN A 220 -6.35 7.82 -3.87
N ALA A 221 -6.61 6.56 -3.52
CA ALA A 221 -6.03 5.39 -4.17
C ALA A 221 -6.42 5.29 -5.65
N ALA A 222 -7.68 5.54 -5.98
CA ALA A 222 -8.15 5.58 -7.38
C ALA A 222 -7.41 6.67 -8.19
N LEU A 223 -7.25 7.88 -7.63
CA LEU A 223 -6.54 8.98 -8.28
C LEU A 223 -5.03 8.73 -8.40
N VAL A 224 -4.44 8.03 -7.43
CA VAL A 224 -3.02 7.62 -7.46
C VAL A 224 -2.79 6.55 -8.51
N LEU A 225 -3.66 5.53 -8.59
CA LEU A 225 -3.58 4.49 -9.61
C LEU A 225 -3.71 5.06 -11.02
N GLU A 226 -4.62 6.01 -11.22
CA GLU A 226 -4.75 6.74 -12.48
C GLU A 226 -3.47 7.54 -12.83
N ALA A 227 -2.87 8.19 -11.83
CA ALA A 227 -1.62 8.91 -12.02
C ALA A 227 -0.45 7.95 -12.33
N TYR A 228 -0.42 6.77 -11.70
CA TYR A 228 0.63 5.78 -11.86
C TYR A 228 0.72 5.24 -13.30
N TYR A 229 -0.42 5.03 -13.95
CA TYR A 229 -0.50 4.55 -15.33
C TYR A 229 -0.66 5.65 -16.38
N SER A 230 -0.43 6.92 -16.03
CA SER A 230 -0.46 8.04 -16.99
C SER A 230 0.92 8.62 -17.28
N ILE A 231 1.08 9.20 -18.47
CA ILE A 231 2.27 9.97 -18.81
C ILE A 231 2.27 11.26 -17.98
N TYR A 232 3.37 11.49 -17.25
CA TYR A 232 3.57 12.74 -16.54
C TYR A 232 4.28 13.77 -17.43
N ILE A 233 3.67 14.96 -17.52
CA ILE A 233 4.28 16.14 -18.14
C ILE A 233 4.90 17.00 -17.02
N PRO A 234 6.21 17.33 -17.07
CA PRO A 234 6.84 18.19 -16.09
C PRO A 234 6.08 19.51 -15.88
N GLY A 235 5.89 19.90 -14.62
CA GLY A 235 5.12 21.10 -14.24
C GLY A 235 3.62 20.88 -14.13
N PHE A 236 3.06 19.82 -14.72
CA PHE A 236 1.61 19.59 -14.74
C PHE A 236 1.00 19.38 -13.36
N ARG A 237 1.80 18.96 -12.36
CA ARG A 237 1.34 18.88 -10.96
C ARG A 237 0.88 20.21 -10.38
N PHE A 238 1.40 21.33 -10.89
CA PHE A 238 1.07 22.69 -10.42
C PHE A 238 -0.11 23.30 -11.18
N VAL A 239 -0.59 22.65 -12.24
CA VAL A 239 -1.76 23.11 -13.00
C VAL A 239 -3.03 22.79 -12.19
N PRO A 240 -3.92 23.77 -11.93
CA PRO A 240 -5.12 23.60 -11.11
C PRO A 240 -6.23 22.87 -11.89
N THR A 241 -5.95 21.66 -12.38
CA THR A 241 -6.98 20.79 -12.95
C THR A 241 -7.91 20.28 -11.85
N ARG A 242 -9.17 19.96 -12.19
CA ARG A 242 -10.13 19.39 -11.22
C ARG A 242 -9.54 18.20 -10.44
N LYS A 243 -8.81 17.31 -11.13
CA LYS A 243 -8.19 16.13 -10.51
C LYS A 243 -7.02 16.51 -9.59
N ASN A 244 -6.16 17.44 -9.99
CA ASN A 244 -5.05 17.87 -9.13
C ASN A 244 -5.58 18.58 -7.88
N MET A 245 -6.54 19.48 -8.04
CA MET A 245 -7.21 20.12 -6.91
C MET A 245 -7.84 19.10 -5.97
N ARG A 246 -8.52 18.06 -6.51
CA ARG A 246 -9.09 17.00 -5.68
C ARG A 246 -8.02 16.19 -4.94
N ARG A 247 -6.89 15.84 -5.58
CA ARG A 247 -5.75 15.18 -4.92
C ARG A 247 -5.24 15.98 -3.72
N TYR A 248 -5.00 17.28 -3.91
CA TYR A 248 -4.54 18.16 -2.84
C TYR A 248 -5.59 18.36 -1.74
N LYS A 249 -6.87 18.43 -2.09
CA LYS A 249 -7.97 18.52 -1.13
C LYS A 249 -8.06 17.24 -0.28
N LEU A 250 -8.02 16.06 -0.90
CA LEU A 250 -8.01 14.78 -0.18
C LEU A 250 -6.82 14.67 0.76
N GLU A 251 -5.62 15.04 0.28
CA GLU A 251 -4.40 15.02 1.09
C GLU A 251 -4.52 15.92 2.33
N SER A 252 -5.08 17.11 2.16
CA SER A 252 -5.34 18.06 3.25
C SER A 252 -6.37 17.52 4.24
N GLU A 253 -7.49 16.98 3.75
CA GLU A 253 -8.57 16.40 4.58
C GLU A 253 -8.06 15.20 5.40
N ILE A 254 -7.36 14.25 4.77
CA ILE A 254 -6.74 13.10 5.41
C ILE A 254 -5.76 13.54 6.49
N THR A 255 -4.86 14.47 6.14
CA THR A 255 -3.85 14.99 7.08
C THR A 255 -4.50 15.70 8.26
N ALA A 256 -5.58 16.46 8.05
CA ALA A 256 -6.31 17.12 9.12
C ALA A 256 -6.98 16.14 10.08
N ILE A 257 -7.62 15.08 9.54
CA ILE A 257 -8.21 14.01 10.36
C ILE A 257 -7.15 13.33 11.22
N LEU A 258 -6.02 12.94 10.62
CA LEU A 258 -4.93 12.28 11.33
C LEU A 258 -4.28 13.18 12.38
N ARG A 259 -4.07 14.48 12.09
CA ARG A 259 -3.60 15.45 13.08
C ARG A 259 -4.55 15.55 14.27
N ASN A 260 -5.86 15.58 14.03
CA ASN A 260 -6.84 15.60 15.11
C ASN A 260 -6.80 14.31 15.95
N MET A 261 -6.65 13.14 15.32
CA MET A 261 -6.49 11.86 16.03
C MET A 261 -5.22 11.85 16.89
N ILE A 262 -4.09 12.28 16.32
CA ILE A 262 -2.81 12.44 17.02
C ILE A 262 -2.99 13.36 18.23
N HIS A 263 -3.58 14.53 18.05
CA HIS A 263 -3.75 15.51 19.14
C HIS A 263 -4.64 14.96 20.26
N LYS A 264 -5.77 14.33 19.93
CA LYS A 264 -6.64 13.65 20.91
C LYS A 264 -5.88 12.57 21.67
N ARG A 265 -5.01 11.82 20.98
CA ARG A 265 -4.18 10.77 21.60
C ARG A 265 -3.14 11.35 22.54
N GLU A 266 -2.44 12.41 22.13
CA GLU A 266 -1.46 13.10 22.97
C GLU A 266 -2.07 13.64 24.26
N GLN A 267 -3.26 14.26 24.18
CA GLN A 267 -3.99 14.74 25.35
C GLN A 267 -4.30 13.59 26.31
N LYS A 268 -4.82 12.47 25.81
CA LYS A 268 -5.10 11.28 26.63
C LYS A 268 -3.84 10.71 27.30
N LEU A 269 -2.71 10.66 26.60
CA LEU A 269 -1.43 10.19 27.16
C LEU A 269 -0.91 11.14 28.25
N SER A 270 -1.14 12.45 28.11
CA SER A 270 -0.72 13.43 29.12
C SER A 270 -1.53 13.36 30.41
N GLN A 271 -2.82 13.02 30.31
CA GLN A 271 -3.76 12.90 31.43
C GLN A 271 -3.61 11.55 32.15
N ASN A 272 -3.43 10.47 31.41
CA ASN A 272 -3.29 9.12 31.96
C ASN A 272 -1.81 8.71 32.08
N ARG A 273 -1.01 9.47 32.83
CA ARG A 273 0.37 9.10 33.15
C ARG A 273 0.39 7.75 33.88
N GLY A 274 0.57 6.65 33.17
CA GLY A 274 0.77 5.31 33.75
C GLY A 274 -0.21 4.22 33.32
N LEU A 275 -1.29 4.51 32.58
CA LEU A 275 -2.10 3.46 31.95
C LEU A 275 -1.52 3.13 30.58
N GLY A 276 -0.63 2.13 30.57
CA GLY A 276 0.06 1.60 29.39
C GLY A 276 -0.90 1.22 28.28
N THR A 277 -1.16 2.17 27.39
CA THR A 277 -1.92 1.92 26.17
C THR A 277 -0.91 1.65 25.05
N ASN A 278 -0.91 0.40 24.59
CA ASN A 278 0.07 -0.16 23.67
C ASN A 278 -0.37 -0.08 22.19
N ASP A 279 -1.21 0.90 21.81
CA ASP A 279 -1.53 1.10 20.38
C ASP A 279 -0.35 1.72 19.62
N LEU A 280 -0.32 1.43 18.31
CA LEU A 280 0.75 1.86 17.41
C LEU A 280 0.98 3.38 17.48
N LEU A 281 -0.07 4.18 17.47
CA LEU A 281 0.01 5.62 17.52
C LEU A 281 0.65 6.11 18.83
N ALA A 282 0.25 5.57 19.99
CA ALA A 282 0.87 5.91 21.25
C ALA A 282 2.37 5.59 21.26
N LEU A 283 2.76 4.43 20.72
CA LEU A 283 4.17 4.05 20.61
C LEU A 283 4.94 5.00 19.70
N LEU A 284 4.39 5.37 18.54
CA LEU A 284 5.03 6.34 17.63
C LEU A 284 5.20 7.72 18.30
N LEU A 285 4.22 8.16 19.09
CA LEU A 285 4.27 9.44 19.82
C LEU A 285 5.24 9.43 21.00
N LEU A 286 5.45 8.30 21.66
CA LEU A 286 6.47 8.18 22.69
C LEU A 286 7.86 8.37 22.08
N HIS A 287 8.13 7.70 20.95
CA HIS A 287 9.40 7.85 20.21
C HIS A 287 9.61 9.25 19.63
N SER A 288 8.56 10.03 19.36
CA SER A 288 8.72 11.43 18.95
C SER A 288 9.16 12.34 20.11
N LYS A 289 8.89 11.95 21.36
CA LYS A 289 9.14 12.77 22.56
C LYS A 289 10.49 12.52 23.23
N GLU A 290 11.20 11.45 22.88
CA GLU A 290 12.46 11.03 23.51
C GLU A 290 13.68 11.96 23.30
N GLN A 291 13.52 13.16 22.72
CA GLN A 291 14.59 14.18 22.50
C GLN A 291 15.95 13.59 22.11
N SER A 292 15.95 12.63 21.18
CA SER A 292 17.17 12.07 20.58
C SER A 292 17.25 12.47 19.09
N GLU A 293 18.44 12.45 18.51
CA GLU A 293 18.65 12.66 17.06
C GLU A 293 17.83 11.68 16.19
N ASN A 294 17.36 10.59 16.79
CA ASN A 294 16.57 9.56 16.13
C ASN A 294 15.06 9.72 16.28
N CYS A 295 14.51 10.75 16.94
CA CYS A 295 13.06 10.92 17.09
C CYS A 295 12.33 11.12 15.75
N LEU A 296 11.06 10.71 15.72
CA LEU A 296 10.12 11.00 14.62
C LEU A 296 9.55 12.40 14.77
N THR A 297 9.43 13.16 13.69
CA THR A 297 8.61 14.39 13.70
C THR A 297 7.11 14.07 13.64
N ILE A 298 6.24 15.05 13.91
CA ILE A 298 4.79 14.84 13.78
C ILE A 298 4.36 14.58 12.33
N GLU A 299 4.97 15.24 11.35
CA GLU A 299 4.71 14.96 9.93
C GLU A 299 5.13 13.54 9.56
N GLU A 300 6.26 13.11 10.11
CA GLU A 300 6.78 11.76 9.96
C GLU A 300 5.84 10.71 10.58
N VAL A 301 5.21 11.00 11.72
CA VAL A 301 4.17 10.15 12.34
C VAL A 301 2.90 10.12 11.49
N ILE A 302 2.46 11.26 10.95
CA ILE A 302 1.28 11.35 10.07
C ILE A 302 1.47 10.46 8.84
N ASP A 303 2.64 10.48 8.21
CA ASP A 303 2.95 9.64 7.05
C ASP A 303 2.81 8.16 7.39
N GLU A 304 3.40 7.71 8.50
CA GLU A 304 3.24 6.32 8.95
C GLU A 304 1.77 5.98 9.24
N CYS A 305 1.01 6.91 9.84
CA CYS A 305 -0.41 6.72 10.09
C CYS A 305 -1.20 6.52 8.79
N LYS A 306 -0.94 7.34 7.75
CA LYS A 306 -1.56 7.17 6.42
C LYS A 306 -1.29 5.77 5.87
N LEU A 307 -0.03 5.35 5.93
CA LEU A 307 0.40 4.05 5.44
C LEU A 307 -0.27 2.90 6.19
N PHE A 308 -0.19 2.88 7.52
CA PHE A 308 -0.72 1.75 8.31
C PHE A 308 -2.22 1.63 8.21
N TYR A 309 -2.93 2.76 8.16
CA TYR A 309 -4.38 2.75 7.99
C TYR A 309 -4.78 2.10 6.67
N PHE A 310 -4.17 2.55 5.56
CA PHE A 310 -4.47 2.02 4.22
C PHE A 310 -4.01 0.56 4.06
N ALA A 311 -2.75 0.28 4.38
CA ALA A 311 -2.14 -1.03 4.16
C ALA A 311 -2.76 -2.11 5.05
N GLY A 312 -3.01 -1.81 6.32
CA GLY A 312 -3.60 -2.76 7.28
C GLY A 312 -5.04 -3.12 6.94
N GLN A 313 -5.79 -2.20 6.34
CA GLN A 313 -7.17 -2.44 5.98
C GLN A 313 -7.33 -3.21 4.67
N GLU A 314 -6.81 -2.66 3.56
CA GLU A 314 -7.08 -3.19 2.21
C GLU A 314 -6.56 -4.62 2.05
N THR A 315 -5.38 -4.92 2.59
CA THR A 315 -4.80 -6.27 2.48
C THR A 315 -5.56 -7.29 3.32
N THR A 316 -5.89 -6.95 4.57
CA THR A 316 -6.63 -7.84 5.49
C THR A 316 -8.05 -8.10 5.01
N ALA A 317 -8.76 -7.07 4.54
CA ALA A 317 -10.12 -7.23 4.02
C ALA A 317 -10.16 -8.17 2.81
N ASN A 318 -9.21 -8.01 1.87
CA ASN A 318 -9.09 -8.89 0.72
C ASN A 318 -8.70 -10.32 1.12
N LEU A 319 -7.77 -10.49 2.06
CA LEU A 319 -7.39 -11.80 2.59
C LEU A 319 -8.63 -12.52 3.15
N LEU A 320 -9.36 -11.90 4.08
CA LEU A 320 -10.53 -12.51 4.72
C LEU A 320 -11.65 -12.83 3.72
N THR A 321 -11.87 -11.95 2.74
CA THR A 321 -12.82 -12.17 1.65
C THR A 321 -12.47 -13.44 0.89
N TRP A 322 -11.22 -13.58 0.44
CA TRP A 322 -10.76 -14.77 -0.27
C TRP A 322 -10.76 -16.02 0.61
N THR A 323 -10.38 -15.91 1.89
CA THR A 323 -10.44 -17.02 2.84
C THR A 323 -11.87 -17.56 2.96
N ILE A 324 -12.89 -16.72 3.12
CA ILE A 324 -14.28 -17.20 3.19
C ILE A 324 -14.74 -17.83 1.88
N ILE A 325 -14.41 -17.23 0.73
CA ILE A 325 -14.74 -17.79 -0.59
C ILE A 325 -14.10 -19.18 -0.76
N LEU A 326 -12.83 -19.33 -0.40
CA LEU A 326 -12.12 -20.60 -0.50
C LEU A 326 -12.69 -21.65 0.47
N LEU A 327 -13.01 -21.25 1.70
CA LEU A 327 -13.61 -22.16 2.69
C LEU A 327 -14.99 -22.65 2.27
N SER A 328 -15.81 -21.80 1.62
CA SER A 328 -17.11 -22.23 1.10
C SER A 328 -16.99 -23.21 -0.07
N MET A 329 -15.91 -23.12 -0.85
CA MET A 329 -15.58 -24.07 -1.92
C MET A 329 -14.91 -25.34 -1.41
N HIS A 330 -14.35 -25.33 -0.21
CA HIS A 330 -13.62 -26.45 0.39
C HIS A 330 -14.14 -26.81 1.79
N PRO A 331 -15.36 -27.37 1.91
CA PRO A 331 -16.01 -27.66 3.20
C PRO A 331 -15.18 -28.54 4.14
N ASN A 332 -14.39 -29.49 3.60
CA ASN A 332 -13.51 -30.33 4.40
C ASN A 332 -12.46 -29.52 5.19
N TRP A 333 -11.94 -28.43 4.61
CA TRP A 333 -11.00 -27.54 5.29
C TRP A 333 -11.73 -26.64 6.29
N GLN A 334 -12.95 -26.20 5.97
CA GLN A 334 -13.79 -25.44 6.88
C GLN A 334 -14.10 -26.24 8.16
N GLU A 335 -14.49 -27.52 8.03
CA GLU A 335 -14.81 -28.34 9.20
C GLU A 335 -13.57 -28.62 10.05
N ARG A 336 -12.44 -28.95 9.42
CA ARG A 336 -11.17 -29.16 10.14
C ARG A 336 -10.72 -27.93 10.94
N ALA A 337 -10.87 -26.74 10.35
CA ALA A 337 -10.57 -25.49 11.04
C ALA A 337 -11.52 -25.26 12.23
N ARG A 338 -12.81 -25.58 12.04
CA ARG A 338 -13.83 -25.48 13.10
C ARG A 338 -13.56 -26.44 14.25
N GLU A 339 -13.23 -27.69 13.95
CA GLU A 339 -12.86 -28.71 14.94
C GLU A 339 -11.63 -28.27 15.76
N GLU A 340 -10.59 -27.74 15.11
CA GLU A 340 -9.40 -27.23 15.80
C GLU A 340 -9.77 -26.12 16.79
N VAL A 341 -10.57 -25.14 16.35
CA VAL A 341 -11.01 -24.03 17.22
C VAL A 341 -11.85 -24.56 18.38
N LEU A 342 -12.78 -25.48 18.15
CA LEU A 342 -13.62 -26.06 19.20
C LEU A 342 -12.81 -26.90 20.20
N GLN A 343 -11.80 -27.65 19.75
CA GLN A 343 -10.94 -28.44 20.63
C GLN A 343 -10.05 -27.57 21.52
N ILE A 344 -9.54 -26.45 20.99
CA ILE A 344 -8.61 -25.58 21.73
C ILE A 344 -9.36 -24.57 22.60
N CYS A 345 -10.42 -23.95 22.07
CA CYS A 345 -11.13 -22.84 22.73
C CYS A 345 -12.45 -23.25 23.37
N GLY A 346 -13.05 -24.38 22.96
CA GLY A 346 -14.41 -24.74 23.34
C GLY A 346 -15.41 -23.66 22.92
N LYS A 347 -16.17 -23.14 23.90
CA LYS A 347 -17.12 -22.02 23.70
C LYS A 347 -16.54 -20.65 24.09
N LYS A 348 -15.27 -20.58 24.50
CA LYS A 348 -14.62 -19.33 24.90
C LYS A 348 -14.02 -18.63 23.69
N SER A 349 -13.91 -17.31 23.75
CA SER A 349 -13.16 -16.55 22.75
C SER A 349 -11.66 -16.92 22.81
N PRO A 350 -10.97 -16.97 21.66
CA PRO A 350 -9.55 -17.30 21.61
C PRO A 350 -8.71 -16.21 22.30
N ASP A 351 -7.80 -16.63 23.19
CA ASP A 351 -6.79 -15.77 23.78
C ASP A 351 -5.43 -15.94 23.06
N PHE A 352 -4.40 -15.23 23.54
CA PHE A 352 -3.07 -15.27 22.93
C PHE A 352 -2.48 -16.68 22.88
N GLU A 353 -2.69 -17.48 23.93
CA GLU A 353 -2.14 -18.84 24.01
C GLU A 353 -2.88 -19.79 23.08
N ALA A 354 -4.20 -19.66 22.97
CA ALA A 354 -5.02 -20.40 22.01
C ALA A 354 -4.62 -20.10 20.57
N ILE A 355 -4.44 -18.82 20.20
CA ILE A 355 -4.07 -18.41 18.83
C ILE A 355 -2.74 -19.05 18.41
N ASN A 356 -1.74 -19.09 19.29
CA ASN A 356 -0.44 -19.71 19.00
C ASN A 356 -0.49 -21.24 18.86
N ARG A 357 -1.59 -21.87 19.25
CA ARG A 357 -1.80 -23.33 19.14
C ARG A 357 -2.53 -23.72 17.87
N PHE A 358 -3.13 -22.78 17.14
CA PHE A 358 -3.76 -23.06 15.85
C PHE A 358 -2.70 -23.46 14.83
N LYS A 359 -2.91 -24.59 14.16
CA LYS A 359 -2.04 -25.10 13.10
C LYS A 359 -2.78 -25.11 11.77
N ILE A 360 -4.07 -25.47 11.79
CA ILE A 360 -4.92 -25.51 10.61
C ILE A 360 -5.32 -24.10 10.24
N VAL A 361 -5.87 -23.32 11.19
CA VAL A 361 -6.30 -21.93 10.91
C VAL A 361 -5.15 -21.06 10.38
N SER A 362 -3.91 -21.29 10.82
CA SER A 362 -2.74 -20.52 10.39
C SER A 362 -2.24 -20.82 8.97
N ILE A 363 -2.70 -21.90 8.34
CA ILE A 363 -2.31 -22.29 6.97
C ILE A 363 -3.47 -22.19 5.97
N LEU A 364 -4.65 -21.75 6.42
CA LEU A 364 -5.75 -21.31 5.56
C LEU A 364 -5.39 -19.97 4.91
#